data_AF-A0A8T4YTI1-F1
#
_entry.id   AF-A0A8T4YTI1-F1
#
_cell.length_a   1.000
_cell.length_b   1.000
_cell.length_c   1.000
_cell.angle_alpha   90.00
_cell.angle_beta   90.00
_cell.angle_gamma   90.00
#
_symmetry.space_group_name_H-M   'P 1'
#
loop_
_entity.id
_entity.type
_entity.pdbx_description
1 polymer ?
#
loop_
_entity_poly.entity_id
_entity_poly.type
_entity_poly.pdbx_seq_one_letter_code
_entity_poly.pdbx_strand_id
1 'polypeptide(L)'
;ATFILAAAAMLGESVMVKGLDPHDTQADREVLSHLARMGSDIKVSEDGITVKRAELHGCKLDLNNTPDALPAISVLGCFAEGETTIRNVAHARIKETDRIR
;
A
#
# COMPACT_ATOMS: atom_id res chain seq x y z
N ALA A 1 2.26 4.64 7.77
CA ALA A 1 2.84 3.30 8.13
C ALA A 1 2.89 2.29 6.96
N THR A 2 3.20 2.75 5.74
CA THR A 2 3.06 1.98 4.49
C THR A 2 3.71 0.60 4.48
N PHE A 3 4.96 0.47 4.89
CA PHE A 3 5.70 -0.80 4.80
C PHE A 3 5.10 -1.89 5.70
N ILE A 4 4.65 -1.54 6.90
CA ILE A 4 4.04 -2.48 7.84
C ILE A 4 2.69 -2.94 7.30
N LEU A 5 1.89 -2.03 6.75
CA LEU A 5 0.59 -2.35 6.15
C LEU A 5 0.74 -3.23 4.90
N ALA A 6 1.74 -2.95 4.05
CA ALA A 6 2.05 -3.79 2.90
C ALA A 6 2.53 -5.19 3.33
N ALA A 7 3.41 -5.28 4.32
CA ALA A 7 3.83 -6.58 4.86
C ALA A 7 2.64 -7.36 5.42
N ALA A 8 1.75 -6.71 6.17
CA ALA A 8 0.54 -7.32 6.71
C ALA A 8 -0.41 -7.86 5.61
N ALA A 9 -0.51 -7.17 4.48
CA ALA A 9 -1.30 -7.64 3.34
C ALA A 9 -0.76 -8.95 2.72
N MET A 10 0.54 -9.22 2.89
CA MET A 10 1.20 -10.43 2.37
C MET A 10 1.29 -11.58 3.40
N LEU A 11 1.42 -11.26 4.68
CA LEU A 11 1.66 -12.23 5.75
C LEU A 11 0.38 -13.03 6.07
N GLY A 12 0.52 -14.32 6.37
CA GLY A 12 -0.59 -15.26 6.63
C GLY A 12 -1.50 -14.93 7.81
N GLU A 13 -1.09 -14.03 8.70
CA GLU A 13 -1.80 -13.71 9.93
C GLU A 13 -2.37 -12.28 9.89
N SER A 14 -3.42 -12.04 10.67
CA SER A 14 -4.00 -10.71 10.84
C SER A 14 -3.05 -9.83 11.65
N VAL A 15 -2.64 -8.67 11.11
CA VAL A 15 -1.78 -7.72 11.81
C VAL A 15 -2.55 -6.45 12.14
N MET A 16 -2.50 -6.02 13.40
CA MET A 16 -3.04 -4.74 13.86
C MET A 16 -1.91 -3.74 14.06
N VAL A 17 -1.97 -2.63 13.33
CA VAL A 17 -1.10 -1.47 13.48
C VAL A 17 -1.81 -0.44 14.34
N LYS A 18 -1.33 -0.28 15.58
CA LYS A 18 -1.87 0.68 16.56
C LYS A 18 -1.29 2.07 16.36
N GLY A 19 -1.97 3.09 16.89
CA GLY A 19 -1.48 4.47 16.90
C GLY A 19 -1.53 5.17 15.54
N LEU A 20 -2.27 4.60 14.58
CA LEU A 20 -2.65 5.28 13.35
C LEU A 20 -4.02 5.91 13.57
N ASP A 21 -4.07 7.24 13.53
CA ASP A 21 -5.35 7.95 13.54
C ASP A 21 -5.96 7.88 12.13
N PRO A 22 -7.15 7.24 11.98
CA PRO A 22 -7.82 7.13 10.69
C PRO A 22 -8.28 8.47 10.09
N HIS A 23 -8.19 9.56 10.85
CA HIS A 23 -8.57 10.91 10.46
C HIS A 23 -7.38 11.84 10.18
N ASP A 24 -6.14 11.48 10.56
CA ASP A 24 -5.03 12.43 10.72
C ASP A 24 -4.18 12.63 9.45
N THR A 25 -4.00 11.61 8.59
CA THR A 25 -3.15 11.77 7.40
C THR A 25 -3.77 11.25 6.10
N GLN A 26 -3.82 12.13 5.10
CA GLN A 26 -4.28 11.81 3.75
C GLN A 26 -3.44 10.71 3.09
N ALA A 27 -2.12 10.68 3.36
CA ALA A 27 -1.19 9.74 2.76
C ALA A 27 -1.42 8.28 3.20
N ASP A 28 -1.69 8.04 4.50
CA ASP A 28 -1.98 6.69 4.97
C ASP A 28 -3.34 6.20 4.47
N ARG A 29 -4.33 7.10 4.31
CA ARG A 29 -5.65 6.75 3.71
C ARG A 29 -5.54 6.33 2.25
N GLU A 30 -4.72 6.99 1.45
CA GLU A 30 -4.47 6.61 0.05
C GLU A 30 -3.80 5.23 -0.04
N VAL A 31 -2.83 4.93 0.84
CA VAL A 31 -2.21 3.60 0.91
C VAL A 31 -3.24 2.52 1.24
N LEU A 32 -4.12 2.73 2.23
CA LEU A 32 -5.18 1.78 2.54
C LEU A 32 -6.13 1.57 1.36
N SER A 33 -6.45 2.64 0.62
CA SER A 33 -7.23 2.56 -0.62
C SER A 33 -6.53 1.71 -1.67
N HIS A 34 -5.22 1.87 -1.88
CA HIS A 34 -4.45 1.02 -2.79
C HIS A 34 -4.48 -0.46 -2.37
N LEU A 35 -4.24 -0.74 -1.08
CA LEU A 35 -4.27 -2.10 -0.54
C LEU A 35 -5.64 -2.76 -0.70
N ALA A 36 -6.73 -2.03 -0.40
CA ALA A 36 -8.09 -2.51 -0.61
C ALA A 36 -8.38 -2.78 -2.10
N ARG A 37 -7.90 -1.93 -3.01
CA ARG A 37 -8.05 -2.12 -4.46
C ARG A 37 -7.27 -3.32 -4.99
N MET A 38 -6.16 -3.67 -4.35
CA MET A 38 -5.41 -4.89 -4.62
C MET A 38 -6.07 -6.14 -3.98
N GLY A 39 -7.13 -5.98 -3.18
CA GLY A 39 -7.91 -7.08 -2.60
C GLY A 39 -7.67 -7.33 -1.11
N SER A 40 -6.85 -6.53 -0.42
CA SER A 40 -6.60 -6.72 1.02
C SER A 40 -7.87 -6.49 1.88
N ASP A 41 -8.09 -7.34 2.88
CA ASP A 41 -9.14 -7.14 3.90
C ASP A 41 -8.60 -6.19 4.99
N ILE A 42 -9.17 -4.98 5.03
CA ILE A 42 -8.74 -3.89 5.90
C ILE A 42 -9.90 -3.50 6.80
N LYS A 43 -9.63 -3.46 8.10
CA LYS A 43 -10.56 -2.95 9.11
C LYS A 43 -9.93 -1.78 9.85
N VAL A 44 -10.66 -0.67 9.89
CA VAL A 44 -10.27 0.55 10.57
C VAL A 44 -11.10 0.67 11.85
N SER A 45 -10.44 0.94 12.97
CA SER A 45 -11.04 1.11 14.30
C SER A 45 -10.35 2.23 15.06
N GLU A 46 -10.91 2.64 16.20
CA GLU A 46 -10.29 3.64 17.09
C GLU A 46 -8.92 3.19 17.62
N ASP A 47 -8.73 1.87 17.81
CA ASP A 47 -7.47 1.30 18.32
C ASP A 47 -6.37 1.20 17.24
N GLY A 48 -6.73 1.44 15.97
CA GLY A 48 -5.84 1.38 14.82
C GLY A 48 -6.39 0.58 13.64
N ILE A 49 -5.49 0.15 12.77
CA ILE A 49 -5.81 -0.49 11.49
C ILE A 49 -5.40 -1.95 11.51
N THR A 50 -6.35 -2.83 11.24
CA THR A 50 -6.10 -4.27 11.06
C THR A 50 -6.08 -4.61 9.58
N VAL A 51 -5.03 -5.26 9.13
CA VAL A 51 -4.90 -5.79 7.77
C VAL A 51 -4.79 -7.30 7.86
N LYS A 52 -5.55 -8.00 7.03
CA LYS A 52 -5.48 -9.45 6.88
C LYS A 52 -4.95 -9.80 5.49
N ARG A 53 -4.27 -10.95 5.43
CA ARG A 53 -3.92 -11.57 4.16
C ARG A 53 -5.15 -11.71 3.27
N ALA A 54 -4.98 -11.39 2.01
CA ALA A 54 -5.87 -11.79 0.94
C ALA A 54 -5.04 -12.24 -0.27
N GLU A 55 -5.68 -12.92 -1.21
CA GLU A 55 -5.10 -13.07 -2.55
C GLU A 55 -5.08 -11.68 -3.19
N LEU A 56 -3.88 -11.20 -3.51
CA LEU A 56 -3.73 -9.90 -4.14
C LEU A 56 -3.97 -10.04 -5.63
N HIS A 57 -4.67 -9.08 -6.22
CA HIS A 57 -4.91 -9.01 -7.65
C HIS A 57 -4.31 -7.75 -8.26
N GLY A 58 -3.75 -7.92 -9.46
CA GLY A 58 -3.17 -6.83 -10.22
C GLY A 58 -4.22 -5.77 -10.56
N CYS A 59 -3.85 -4.50 -10.38
CA CYS A 59 -4.72 -3.38 -10.70
C CYS A 59 -3.94 -2.14 -11.16
N LYS A 60 -4.66 -1.12 -11.61
CA LYS A 60 -4.08 0.17 -12.05
C LYS A 60 -4.07 1.16 -10.90
N LEU A 61 -2.89 1.50 -10.39
CA LEU A 61 -2.71 2.42 -9.27
C LEU A 61 -2.10 3.74 -9.72
N ASP A 62 -2.56 4.83 -9.13
CA ASP A 62 -2.02 6.17 -9.32
C ASP A 62 -1.37 6.60 -8.00
N LEU A 63 -0.06 6.87 -8.04
CA LEU A 63 0.71 7.24 -6.85
C LEU A 63 1.19 8.70 -6.91
N ASN A 64 0.51 9.58 -7.67
CA ASN A 64 0.89 11.00 -7.76
C ASN A 64 0.96 11.68 -6.37
N ASN A 65 0.04 11.32 -5.48
CA ASN A 65 -0.07 11.88 -4.13
C ASN A 65 0.69 11.05 -3.07
N THR A 66 1.16 9.85 -3.42
CA THR A 66 1.87 8.92 -2.54
C THR A 66 3.21 8.43 -3.13
N PRO A 67 4.12 9.35 -3.54
CA PRO A 67 5.44 9.01 -4.10
C PRO A 67 6.21 7.92 -3.35
N ASP A 68 6.19 8.02 -2.03
CA ASP A 68 7.03 7.22 -1.14
C ASP A 68 6.41 5.84 -0.88
N ALA A 69 5.17 5.61 -1.32
CA ALA A 69 4.55 4.29 -1.31
C ALA A 69 4.99 3.40 -2.48
N LEU A 70 5.59 3.97 -3.53
CA LEU A 70 6.01 3.25 -4.74
C LEU A 70 6.81 1.97 -4.41
N PRO A 71 7.87 1.98 -3.57
CA PRO A 71 8.62 0.75 -3.30
C PRO A 71 7.76 -0.35 -2.68
N ALA A 72 6.90 -0.01 -1.72
CA ALA A 72 6.04 -0.98 -1.04
C ALA A 72 4.97 -1.54 -1.98
N ILE A 73 4.32 -0.68 -2.78
CA ILE A 73 3.31 -1.10 -3.76
C ILE A 73 3.92 -1.95 -4.88
N SER A 74 5.13 -1.62 -5.34
CA SER A 74 5.85 -2.41 -6.33
C SER A 74 6.12 -3.84 -5.82
N VAL A 75 6.52 -3.99 -4.56
CA VAL A 75 6.70 -5.32 -3.95
C VAL A 75 5.38 -6.08 -3.95
N LEU A 76 4.27 -5.47 -3.52
CA LEU A 76 2.95 -6.12 -3.55
C LEU A 76 2.54 -6.56 -4.97
N GLY A 77 2.82 -5.72 -5.97
CA GLY A 77 2.55 -6.03 -7.37
C GLY A 77 3.26 -7.30 -7.86
N CYS A 78 4.45 -7.62 -7.32
CA CYS A 78 5.16 -8.87 -7.64
C CYS A 78 4.48 -10.14 -7.09
N PHE A 79 3.63 -10.00 -6.07
CA PHE A 79 2.89 -11.12 -5.46
C PHE A 79 1.41 -11.14 -5.86
N ALA A 80 0.96 -10.14 -6.62
CA ALA A 80 -0.42 -10.06 -7.08
C ALA A 80 -0.64 -10.93 -8.32
N GLU A 81 -1.80 -11.58 -8.40
CA GLU A 81 -2.21 -12.31 -9.58
C GLU A 81 -2.61 -11.33 -10.70
N GLY A 82 -1.98 -11.45 -11.87
CA GLY A 82 -2.25 -10.59 -13.03
C GLY A 82 -1.34 -9.38 -13.11
N GLU A 83 -1.74 -8.40 -13.93
CA GLU A 83 -0.91 -7.22 -14.22
C GLU A 83 -1.20 -6.06 -13.24
N THR A 84 -0.16 -5.59 -12.55
CA THR A 84 -0.22 -4.34 -11.78
C THR A 84 0.41 -3.20 -12.59
N THR A 85 -0.34 -2.14 -12.86
CA THR A 85 0.18 -0.93 -13.53
C THR A 85 0.25 0.22 -12.54
N ILE A 86 1.44 0.79 -12.33
CA ILE A 86 1.63 1.97 -11.47
C ILE A 86 1.87 3.20 -12.35
N ARG A 87 1.10 4.28 -12.11
CA ARG A 87 1.11 5.51 -12.93
C ARG A 87 1.46 6.75 -12.11
N ASN A 88 1.84 7.81 -12.83
CA ASN A 88 2.13 9.16 -12.29
C ASN A 88 3.25 9.20 -11.25
N VAL A 89 4.29 8.38 -11.46
CA VAL A 89 5.43 8.25 -10.55
C VAL A 89 6.71 8.91 -11.06
N ALA A 90 6.64 9.76 -12.08
CA ALA A 90 7.83 10.35 -12.72
C ALA A 90 8.76 11.08 -11.75
N HIS A 91 8.21 11.72 -10.72
CA HIS A 91 8.97 12.40 -9.67
C HIS A 91 9.84 11.45 -8.82
N ALA A 92 9.55 10.13 -8.82
CA ALA A 92 10.31 9.14 -8.07
C ALA A 92 11.71 8.89 -8.65
N ARG A 93 11.98 9.36 -9.89
CA ARG A 93 13.30 9.28 -10.53
C ARG A 93 14.35 10.22 -9.92
N ILE A 94 13.91 11.33 -9.32
CA ILE A 94 14.79 12.38 -8.78
C ILE A 94 14.88 12.34 -7.26
N LYS A 95 14.47 11.22 -6.65
CA LYS A 95 14.59 10.99 -5.20
C LYS A 95 16.04 10.62 -4.86
N GLU A 96 16.28 9.99 -3.71
CA GLU A 96 17.62 9.59 -3.26
C GLU A 96 18.35 8.70 -4.29
N THR A 97 17.58 7.98 -5.10
CA THR A 97 17.99 7.27 -6.31
C THR A 97 16.86 7.33 -7.35
N ASP A 98 17.13 6.90 -8.58
CA ASP A 98 16.05 6.63 -9.53
C ASP A 98 15.30 5.37 -9.07
N ARG A 99 14.16 5.56 -8.39
CA ARG A 99 13.33 4.46 -7.84
C ARG A 99 12.55 3.68 -8.92
N ILE A 100 12.60 4.08 -10.19
CA ILE A 100 11.91 3.39 -11.29
C ILE A 100 12.87 2.48 -12.08
N ARG A 101 14.19 2.72 -11.97
CA ARG A 101 15.20 2.03 -12.77
C ARG A 101 15.76 0.79 -12.10
#